data_AF-A0A919VW23-F1
#
_entry.id   AF-A0A919VW23-F1
#
_cell.length_a   1.000
_cell.length_b   1.000
_cell.length_c   1.000
_cell.angle_alpha   90.00
_cell.angle_beta   90.00
_cell.angle_gamma   90.00
#
_symmetry.space_group_name_H-M   'P 1'
#
loop_
_entity.id
_entity.type
_entity.pdbx_description
1 polymer ?
#
loop_
_entity_poly.entity_id
_entity_poly.type
_entity_poly.pdbx_seq_one_letter_code
_entity_poly.pdbx_strand_id
1 'polypeptide(L)' 'MPWDRARRIDLPGAARQAKEAAIQAFPSQIADLGPDPADAAILPPHVLARFRRPFEVVFA' A
#
# COMPACT_ATOMS: atom_id res chain seq x y z
N MET A 1 14.17 5.42 -14.55
CA MET A 1 13.96 6.16 -13.29
C MET A 1 15.30 6.70 -12.80
N PRO A 2 15.37 7.95 -12.29
CA PRO A 2 16.58 8.52 -11.72
C PRO A 2 16.80 7.94 -10.31
N TRP A 3 17.35 6.73 -10.24
CA TRP A 3 17.52 5.98 -9.00
C TRP A 3 18.45 6.66 -7.99
N ASP A 4 19.37 7.49 -8.47
CA ASP A 4 20.25 8.37 -7.70
C ASP A 4 19.48 9.39 -6.84
N ARG A 5 18.23 9.68 -7.21
CA ARG A 5 17.32 10.59 -6.48
C ARG A 5 16.38 9.86 -5.52
N ALA A 6 16.40 8.53 -5.49
CA ALA A 6 15.58 7.76 -4.56
C ALA A 6 16.10 7.94 -3.12
N ARG A 7 15.18 8.21 -2.20
CA ARG A 7 15.45 8.36 -0.76
C ARG A 7 14.52 7.45 0.01
N ARG A 8 15.08 6.64 0.91
CA ARG A 8 14.31 5.80 1.82
C ARG A 8 13.96 6.59 3.08
N ILE A 9 12.72 6.48 3.51
CA ILE A 9 12.21 7.04 4.76
C ILE A 9 11.64 5.88 5.58
N ASP A 10 12.27 5.53 6.71
CA ASP A 10 11.71 4.53 7.62
C ASP A 10 10.52 5.12 8.38
N LEU A 11 9.43 4.36 8.47
CA LEU A 11 8.18 4.80 9.09
C LEU A 11 8.17 4.44 10.59
N PRO A 12 8.04 5.43 11.49
CA PRO A 12 7.77 5.18 12.90
C PRO A 12 6.47 4.39 13.11
N GLY A 13 6.31 3.79 14.30
CA GLY A 13 5.12 2.97 14.62
C GLY A 13 3.78 3.67 14.36
N ALA A 14 3.66 4.95 14.77
CA ALA A 14 2.45 5.74 14.52
C ALA A 14 2.17 5.95 13.03
N ALA A 15 3.20 6.21 12.22
CA ALA A 15 3.05 6.37 10.78
C ALA A 15 2.64 5.04 10.10
N ARG A 16 3.17 3.91 10.56
CA ARG A 16 2.76 2.58 10.08
C ARG A 16 1.29 2.28 10.40
N GLN A 17 0.84 2.64 11.60
CA GLN A 17 -0.56 2.48 12.00
C GLN A 17 -1.48 3.37 11.17
N ALA A 18 -1.13 4.64 10.99
CA ALA A 18 -1.87 5.56 10.12
C ALA A 18 -1.94 5.05 8.68
N LYS A 19 -0.85 4.47 8.16
CA LYS A 19 -0.81 3.88 6.83
C LYS A 19 -1.68 2.64 6.72
N GLU A 20 -1.68 1.74 7.71
CA GLU A 20 -2.58 0.59 7.70
C GLU A 20 -4.04 1.05 7.76
N ALA A 21 -4.38 2.03 8.59
CA ALA A 21 -5.73 2.60 8.62
C ALA A 21 -6.13 3.19 7.26
N ALA A 22 -5.22 3.90 6.59
CA ALA A 22 -5.45 4.43 5.26
C ALA A 22 -5.69 3.31 4.23
N ILE A 23 -4.91 2.21 4.27
CA ILE A 23 -5.12 1.04 3.40
C ILE A 23 -6.52 0.46 3.62
N GLN A 24 -6.93 0.27 4.87
CA GLN A 24 -8.23 -0.32 5.21
C GLN A 24 -9.43 0.56 4.82
N ALA A 25 -9.22 1.85 4.60
CA ALA A 25 -10.27 2.77 4.14
C ALA A 25 -10.67 2.58 2.66
N PHE A 26 -9.97 1.73 1.90
CA PHE A 26 -10.26 1.44 0.47
C PHE A 26 -10.64 -0.03 0.25
N PRO A 27 -11.78 -0.50 0.79
CA PRO A 27 -12.15 -1.93 0.79
C PRO A 27 -12.24 -2.53 -0.62
N SER A 28 -12.77 -1.78 -1.61
CA SER A 28 -12.89 -2.23 -3.00
C SER A 28 -11.54 -2.53 -3.68
N GLN A 29 -10.44 -2.00 -3.14
CA GLN A 29 -9.10 -2.24 -3.68
C GLN A 29 -8.42 -3.45 -3.06
N ILE A 30 -8.82 -3.87 -1.86
CA ILE A 30 -8.05 -4.81 -1.03
C ILE A 30 -8.80 -6.10 -0.68
N ALA A 31 -10.10 -6.15 -0.93
CA ALA A 31 -10.95 -7.29 -0.68
C ALA A 31 -12.01 -7.41 -1.77
N ASP A 32 -12.44 -8.65 -2.02
CA ASP A 32 -13.59 -8.90 -2.89
C ASP A 32 -14.84 -8.31 -2.22
N LEU A 33 -15.63 -7.56 -2.99
CA LEU A 33 -16.89 -6.99 -2.50
C LEU A 33 -18.07 -7.96 -2.66
N GLY A 34 -17.89 -9.03 -3.44
CA GLY A 34 -18.92 -9.97 -3.85
C GLY A 34 -18.35 -11.13 -4.66
N PRO A 35 -19.19 -12.09 -5.08
CA PRO A 35 -18.76 -13.26 -5.84
C PRO A 35 -18.59 -12.99 -7.34
N ASP A 36 -19.04 -11.85 -7.85
CA ASP A 36 -18.88 -11.49 -9.26
C ASP A 36 -17.39 -11.19 -9.54
N PRO A 37 -16.80 -11.67 -10.64
CA PRO A 37 -15.46 -11.28 -11.05
C PRO A 37 -15.23 -9.76 -11.10
N ALA A 38 -16.27 -8.95 -11.37
CA ALA A 38 -16.20 -7.49 -11.34
C ALA A 38 -16.06 -6.89 -9.93
N ASP A 39 -16.42 -7.67 -8.90
CA ASP A 39 -16.30 -7.29 -7.49
C ASP A 39 -14.95 -7.71 -6.87
N ALA A 40 -14.09 -8.38 -7.64
CA ALA A 40 -12.79 -8.85 -7.15
C ALA A 40 -11.89 -7.69 -6.73
N ALA A 41 -11.06 -7.93 -5.71
CA ALA A 41 -10.08 -6.97 -5.24
C ALA A 41 -9.16 -6.49 -6.38
N ILE A 42 -9.04 -5.18 -6.54
CA ILE A 42 -8.24 -4.58 -7.61
C ILE A 42 -6.74 -4.83 -7.41
N LEU A 43 -6.26 -4.79 -6.16
CA LEU A 43 -4.83 -4.89 -5.86
C LEU A 43 -4.43 -6.35 -5.61
N PRO A 44 -3.46 -6.89 -6.38
CA PRO A 44 -2.96 -8.22 -6.11
C PRO A 44 -2.14 -8.24 -4.80
N PRO A 45 -2.02 -9.41 -4.13
CA PRO A 45 -1.38 -9.51 -2.81
C PRO A 45 0.03 -8.92 -2.73
N HIS A 46 0.84 -9.05 -3.79
CA HIS A 46 2.21 -8.53 -3.81
C HIS A 46 2.29 -6.99 -3.83
N VAL A 47 1.28 -6.31 -4.38
CA VAL A 47 1.18 -4.84 -4.34
C VAL A 47 0.82 -4.40 -2.94
N LEU A 48 -0.14 -5.08 -2.29
CA LEU A 48 -0.53 -4.79 -0.92
C LEU A 48 0.63 -5.03 0.06
N ALA A 49 1.41 -6.09 -0.12
CA ALA A 49 2.62 -6.35 0.65
C ALA A 49 3.65 -5.22 0.51
N ARG A 50 3.78 -4.62 -0.67
CA ARG A 50 4.64 -3.43 -0.88
C ARG A 50 4.10 -2.22 -0.13
N PHE A 51 2.79 -2.00 -0.12
CA PHE A 51 2.17 -0.94 0.69
C PHE A 51 2.28 -1.19 2.20
N ARG A 52 2.51 -2.41 2.67
CA ARG A 52 2.71 -2.68 4.11
C ARG A 52 4.15 -2.62 4.60
N ARG A 53 5.11 -2.27 3.73
CA ARG A 53 6.52 -2.13 4.12
C ARG A 53 6.70 -1.04 5.19
N PRO A 54 7.69 -1.19 6.09
CA PRO A 54 7.93 -0.23 7.17
C PRO A 54 8.67 1.03 6.71
N PHE A 55 8.72 1.30 5.41
CA PHE A 55 9.43 2.44 4.82
C PHE A 55 8.77 2.88 3.52
N GLU A 56 9.02 4.13 3.14
CA GLU A 56 8.71 4.66 1.81
C GLU A 56 9.97 4.95 1.02
N VAL A 57 9.82 4.99 -0.31
CA VAL A 57 10.84 5.51 -1.22
C VAL A 57 10.26 6.71 -1.94
N VAL A 58 10.87 7.87 -1.74
CA VAL A 58 10.51 9.13 -2.40
C VAL A 58 11.62 9.55 -3.36
N PHE A 59 11.29 10.32 -4.39
CA PHE A 59 12.28 10.89 -5.30
C PHE A 59 12.38 12.40 -5.01
N ALA A 60 13.56 12.87 -4.63
CA ALA A 60 13.86 14.27 -4.33
C ALA A 60 14.33 15.00 -5.58
#